data_AF-A0A166BAI8-F1
#
_entry.id   AF-A0A166BAI8-F1
#
_cell.length_a   1.000
_cell.length_b   1.000
_cell.length_c   1.000
_cell.angle_alpha   90.00
_cell.angle_beta   90.00
_cell.angle_gamma   90.00
#
_symmetry.space_group_name_H-M   'P 1'
#
loop_
_entity.id
_entity.type
_entity.pdbx_description
1 polymer ?
#
loop_
_entity_poly.entity_id
_entity_poly.type
_entity_poly.pdbx_seq_one_letter_code
_entity_poly.pdbx_strand_id
1 'polypeptide(L)'
;MHYRALLILAVLLPSFSLAAPLAKRQNPAYFNPYDNGGSLLNIATQDNPQLGEPLNVIISANSSPDVLTEKGFLNYVRSLGMSNECLNQHQGAPQLANLGDGAGNIPQEAEYRDDFGVSIFGLGTCLESLVGGNHLRVYRQSGADHPTGALFLAVSKEEDLSEHHTISEDGYNAGRDELADRASKGTKHDGVHYQTTITRIDGLMPSGSDGVNHGIAMDGKVLLFTVSIV
;
A
#
# COMPACT_ATOMS: atom_id res chain seq x y z
N MET A 1 -35.44 -40.97 -72.06
CA MET A 1 -34.96 -39.87 -71.19
C MET A 1 -35.66 -40.00 -69.84
N HIS A 2 -34.96 -40.46 -68.81
CA HIS A 2 -35.48 -40.55 -67.44
C HIS A 2 -34.53 -39.81 -66.52
N TYR A 3 -34.97 -38.68 -65.96
CA TYR A 3 -34.27 -37.95 -64.91
C TYR A 3 -34.68 -38.52 -63.56
N ARG A 4 -33.70 -38.96 -62.76
CA ARG A 4 -33.89 -39.26 -61.33
C ARG A 4 -33.53 -38.00 -60.54
N ALA A 5 -34.50 -37.46 -59.79
CA ALA A 5 -34.27 -36.39 -58.83
C ALA A 5 -33.69 -36.97 -57.53
N LEU A 6 -32.57 -36.43 -57.08
CA LEU A 6 -31.96 -36.77 -55.79
C LEU A 6 -32.39 -35.70 -54.77
N LEU A 7 -33.21 -36.07 -53.79
CA LEU A 7 -33.52 -35.22 -52.64
C LEU A 7 -32.39 -35.36 -51.60
N ILE A 8 -31.75 -34.25 -51.25
CA ILE A 8 -30.79 -34.18 -50.14
C ILE A 8 -31.53 -33.55 -48.96
N LEU A 9 -31.71 -34.33 -47.89
CA LEU A 9 -32.30 -33.89 -46.64
C LEU A 9 -31.19 -33.34 -45.73
N ALA A 10 -31.16 -32.01 -45.54
CA ALA A 10 -30.21 -31.37 -44.64
C ALA A 10 -30.73 -31.47 -43.19
N VAL A 11 -30.00 -32.19 -42.34
CA VAL A 11 -30.28 -32.27 -40.90
C VAL A 11 -29.52 -31.13 -40.20
N LEU A 12 -30.26 -30.16 -39.68
CA LEU A 12 -29.74 -29.08 -38.82
C LEU A 12 -29.60 -29.60 -37.38
N LEU A 13 -28.37 -29.79 -36.92
CA LEU A 13 -28.08 -30.07 -35.51
C LEU A 13 -27.98 -28.75 -34.74
N PRO A 14 -28.68 -28.58 -33.59
CA PRO A 14 -28.56 -27.37 -32.78
C PRO A 14 -27.23 -27.36 -32.03
N SER A 15 -26.42 -26.35 -32.29
CA SER A 15 -25.20 -26.07 -31.53
C SER A 15 -25.57 -25.50 -30.16
N PHE A 16 -25.46 -26.30 -29.10
CA PHE A 16 -25.55 -25.80 -27.74
C PHE A 16 -24.22 -25.15 -27.35
N SER A 17 -24.15 -23.82 -27.39
CA SER A 17 -23.05 -23.06 -26.80
C SER A 17 -23.13 -23.16 -25.28
N LEU A 18 -22.18 -23.85 -24.66
CA LEU A 18 -21.95 -23.81 -23.21
C LEU A 18 -21.51 -22.39 -22.83
N ALA A 19 -22.38 -21.64 -22.16
CA ALA A 19 -22.00 -20.36 -21.56
C ALA A 19 -20.98 -20.62 -20.45
N ALA A 20 -19.77 -20.09 -20.60
CA ALA A 20 -18.78 -20.10 -19.52
C ALA A 20 -19.35 -19.32 -18.31
N PRO A 21 -19.10 -19.79 -17.07
CA PRO A 21 -19.53 -19.05 -15.90
C PRO A 21 -18.89 -17.66 -15.91
N LEU A 22 -19.69 -16.64 -15.58
CA LEU A 22 -19.24 -15.26 -15.47
C LEU A 22 -18.18 -15.21 -14.35
N ALA A 23 -16.89 -15.17 -14.72
CA ALA A 23 -15.84 -14.89 -13.75
C ALA A 23 -16.12 -13.50 -13.17
N LYS A 24 -16.34 -13.42 -11.85
CA LYS A 24 -16.43 -12.13 -11.14
C LYS A 24 -15.14 -11.38 -11.50
N ARG A 25 -15.23 -10.24 -12.19
CA ARG A 25 -14.08 -9.35 -12.41
C ARG A 25 -13.50 -9.09 -11.02
N GLN A 26 -12.33 -9.64 -10.73
CA GLN A 26 -11.60 -9.26 -9.54
C GLN A 26 -11.24 -7.78 -9.71
N ASN A 27 -11.53 -6.98 -8.69
CA ASN A 27 -11.01 -5.62 -8.67
C ASN A 27 -9.48 -5.69 -8.73
N PRO A 28 -8.83 -4.76 -9.45
CA PRO A 28 -7.38 -4.69 -9.45
C PRO A 28 -6.88 -4.48 -8.01
N ALA A 29 -5.76 -5.12 -7.65
CA ALA A 29 -5.17 -4.99 -6.32
C ALA A 29 -4.77 -3.53 -6.00
N TYR A 30 -4.38 -2.78 -7.03
CA TYR A 30 -4.14 -1.34 -7.05
C TYR A 30 -4.05 -0.90 -8.52
N PHE A 31 -4.13 0.41 -8.78
CA PHE A 31 -3.77 1.00 -10.07
C PHE A 31 -2.40 1.67 -9.97
N ASN A 32 -1.54 1.54 -10.98
CA ASN A 32 -0.19 2.12 -10.95
C ASN A 32 -0.26 3.65 -11.11
N PRO A 33 0.20 4.45 -10.12
CA PRO A 33 0.13 5.91 -10.21
C PRO A 33 0.79 6.51 -11.46
N TYR A 34 1.89 5.91 -11.95
CA TYR A 34 2.61 6.41 -13.12
C TYR A 34 1.79 6.35 -14.42
N ASP A 35 0.78 5.47 -14.50
CA ASP A 35 0.00 5.27 -15.72
C ASP A 35 -0.95 6.46 -16.01
N ASN A 36 -1.16 7.35 -15.03
CA ASN A 36 -2.06 8.48 -15.16
C ASN A 36 -1.56 9.74 -14.42
N GLY A 37 -0.26 10.03 -14.54
CA GLY A 37 0.33 11.30 -14.08
C GLY A 37 0.50 11.44 -12.56
N GLY A 38 0.34 10.36 -11.80
CA GLY A 38 0.73 10.27 -10.40
C GLY A 38 2.17 9.77 -10.22
N SER A 39 2.54 9.52 -8.96
CA SER A 39 3.87 9.04 -8.57
C SER A 39 3.81 8.09 -7.38
N LEU A 40 4.85 7.28 -7.20
CA LEU A 40 5.14 6.56 -5.96
C LEU A 40 6.04 7.36 -5.00
N LEU A 41 5.91 8.68 -5.07
CA LEU A 41 6.50 9.64 -4.15
C LEU A 41 5.38 10.53 -3.65
N ASN A 42 5.34 10.79 -2.36
CA ASN A 42 4.53 11.89 -1.83
C ASN A 42 5.28 13.23 -1.97
N ILE A 43 4.73 14.29 -1.42
CA ILE A 43 5.31 15.64 -1.36
C ILE A 43 5.71 15.86 0.10
N ALA A 44 7.00 15.65 0.39
CA ALA A 44 7.51 15.60 1.76
C ALA A 44 7.56 16.99 2.42
N THR A 45 7.78 18.04 1.63
CA THR A 45 7.83 19.42 2.11
C THR A 45 7.21 20.38 1.11
N GLN A 46 6.53 21.41 1.62
CA GLN A 46 6.01 22.50 0.79
C GLN A 46 7.12 23.37 0.20
N ASP A 47 8.28 23.43 0.87
CA ASP A 47 9.41 24.26 0.44
C ASP A 47 10.16 23.64 -0.75
N ASN A 48 10.08 22.31 -0.90
CA ASN A 48 10.64 21.61 -2.04
C ASN A 48 9.70 20.50 -2.52
N PRO A 49 8.67 20.84 -3.33
CA PRO A 49 7.66 19.88 -3.75
C PRO A 49 8.17 18.82 -4.75
N GLN A 50 9.46 18.87 -5.11
CA GLN A 50 10.11 17.89 -5.98
C GLN A 50 10.72 16.72 -5.18
N LEU A 51 10.76 16.83 -3.85
CA LEU A 51 11.26 15.79 -2.95
C LEU A 51 10.10 15.09 -2.24
N GLY A 52 10.16 13.77 -2.21
CA GLY A 52 9.10 12.92 -1.66
C GLY A 52 9.62 11.73 -0.87
N GLU A 53 8.81 11.28 0.06
CA GLU A 53 8.94 9.97 0.69
C GLU A 53 8.39 8.89 -0.26
N PRO A 54 9.11 7.78 -0.45
CA PRO A 54 8.68 6.63 -1.24
C PRO A 54 7.40 5.96 -0.73
N LEU A 55 6.40 5.83 -1.60
CA LEU A 55 5.22 4.97 -1.39
C LEU A 55 5.60 3.50 -1.67
N ASN A 56 6.42 2.93 -0.80
CA ASN A 56 7.15 1.68 -1.00
C ASN A 56 6.44 0.41 -0.50
N VAL A 57 5.25 0.55 0.11
CA VAL A 57 4.35 -0.56 0.44
C VAL A 57 2.93 -0.24 -0.04
N ILE A 58 2.23 -1.24 -0.57
CA ILE A 58 0.82 -1.14 -1.00
C ILE A 58 0.00 -2.19 -0.25
N ILE A 59 -1.07 -1.79 0.43
CA ILE A 59 -2.12 -2.71 0.90
C ILE A 59 -3.10 -2.91 -0.25
N SER A 60 -3.12 -4.15 -0.74
CA SER A 60 -3.98 -4.58 -1.84
C SER A 60 -5.45 -4.36 -1.53
N ALA A 61 -6.20 -3.85 -2.51
CA ALA A 61 -7.67 -3.78 -2.52
C ALA A 61 -8.33 -5.17 -2.38
N ASN A 62 -7.57 -6.25 -2.60
CA ASN A 62 -8.02 -7.63 -2.40
C ASN A 62 -7.79 -8.16 -0.97
N SER A 63 -7.33 -7.31 -0.04
CA SER A 63 -7.29 -7.62 1.39
C SER A 63 -8.70 -7.75 1.98
N SER A 64 -8.82 -8.32 3.18
CA SER A 64 -10.09 -8.34 3.92
C SER A 64 -10.68 -6.92 4.01
N PRO A 65 -11.96 -6.71 3.66
CA PRO A 65 -12.55 -5.37 3.58
C PRO A 65 -12.39 -4.53 4.85
N ASP A 66 -12.45 -5.17 6.02
CA ASP A 66 -12.27 -4.49 7.31
C ASP A 66 -10.86 -3.88 7.44
N VAL A 67 -9.82 -4.53 6.90
CA VAL A 67 -8.43 -4.01 6.90
C VAL A 67 -8.33 -2.70 6.10
N LEU A 68 -9.18 -2.49 5.11
CA LEU A 68 -9.17 -1.27 4.29
C LEU A 68 -9.93 -0.11 4.95
N THR A 69 -10.61 -0.32 6.08
CA THR A 69 -11.21 0.76 6.87
C THR A 69 -10.17 1.43 7.75
N GLU A 70 -10.34 2.69 8.11
CA GLU A 70 -9.43 3.39 9.04
C GLU A 70 -9.23 2.62 10.35
N LYS A 71 -10.33 2.19 10.98
CA LYS A 71 -10.29 1.44 12.24
C LYS A 71 -9.62 0.07 12.09
N GLY A 72 -9.93 -0.67 11.03
CA GLY A 72 -9.37 -2.00 10.82
C GLY A 72 -7.90 -1.94 10.37
N PHE A 73 -7.52 -0.92 9.60
CA PHE A 73 -6.12 -0.68 9.27
C PHE A 73 -5.31 -0.33 10.52
N LEU A 74 -5.84 0.54 11.40
CA LEU A 74 -5.22 0.84 12.69
C LEU A 74 -5.04 -0.44 13.54
N ASN A 75 -6.03 -1.32 13.59
CA ASN A 75 -5.91 -2.58 14.31
C ASN A 75 -4.83 -3.49 13.71
N TYR A 76 -4.75 -3.56 12.37
CA TYR A 76 -3.72 -4.30 11.66
C TYR A 76 -2.31 -3.74 11.95
N VAL A 77 -2.06 -2.44 11.85
CA VAL A 77 -0.72 -1.88 12.13
C VAL A 77 -0.32 -2.03 13.60
N ARG A 78 -1.29 -2.03 14.54
CA ARG A 78 -1.04 -2.39 15.95
C ARG A 78 -0.63 -3.84 16.14
N SER A 79 -1.11 -4.75 15.30
CA SER A 79 -0.62 -6.13 15.28
C SER A 79 0.84 -6.23 14.81
N LEU A 80 1.35 -5.19 14.11
CA LEU A 80 2.75 -5.06 13.66
C LEU A 80 3.63 -4.25 14.63
N GLY A 81 3.11 -3.92 15.83
CA GLY A 81 3.83 -3.10 16.82
C GLY A 81 3.91 -1.63 16.46
N MET A 82 2.96 -1.10 15.70
CA MET A 82 2.88 0.34 15.39
C MET A 82 1.58 0.94 15.94
N SER A 83 1.57 2.23 16.25
CA SER A 83 0.35 2.90 16.73
C SER A 83 0.31 4.37 16.30
N ASN A 84 -0.78 5.05 16.64
CA ASN A 84 -0.90 6.50 16.48
C ASN A 84 0.27 7.23 17.14
N GLU A 85 0.67 8.36 16.58
CA GLU A 85 1.74 9.21 17.11
C GLU A 85 1.55 9.55 18.59
N CYS A 86 2.68 9.78 19.27
CA CYS A 86 2.73 10.27 20.63
C CYS A 86 1.97 11.59 20.77
N LEU A 87 0.89 11.62 21.57
CA LEU A 87 0.18 12.83 21.98
C LEU A 87 -0.31 13.73 20.81
N ASN A 88 -0.54 13.17 19.62
CA ASN A 88 -0.82 13.94 18.40
C ASN A 88 0.21 15.04 18.10
N GLN A 89 1.48 14.86 18.48
CA GLN A 89 2.55 15.76 18.06
C GLN A 89 2.89 15.53 16.58
N HIS A 90 1.99 15.98 15.73
CA HIS A 90 2.22 16.07 14.30
C HIS A 90 3.09 17.30 14.05
N GLN A 91 4.39 17.11 13.87
CA GLN A 91 5.27 18.18 13.42
C GLN A 91 5.18 18.32 11.90
N GLY A 92 4.41 19.31 11.44
CA GLY A 92 4.29 19.63 10.01
C GLY A 92 2.84 19.73 9.53
N ALA A 93 2.68 20.16 8.28
CA ALA A 93 1.40 20.04 7.58
C ALA A 93 1.27 18.63 6.99
N PRO A 94 0.05 18.10 6.82
CA PRO A 94 -0.19 16.84 6.12
C PRO A 94 0.54 16.81 4.77
N GLN A 95 1.38 15.79 4.57
CA GLN A 95 2.04 15.58 3.30
C GLN A 95 1.01 15.16 2.24
N LEU A 96 1.25 15.55 0.98
CA LEU A 96 0.32 15.30 -0.12
C LEU A 96 0.83 14.19 -1.04
N ALA A 97 -0.03 13.46 -1.72
CA ALA A 97 0.37 12.50 -2.77
C ALA A 97 -0.60 12.53 -3.95
N ASN A 98 -0.11 12.25 -5.17
CA ASN A 98 -0.96 12.03 -6.33
C ASN A 98 -0.86 10.57 -6.77
N LEU A 99 -1.92 9.81 -6.55
CA LEU A 99 -1.96 8.37 -6.83
C LEU A 99 -2.42 8.04 -8.26
N GLY A 100 -2.50 9.04 -9.15
CA GLY A 100 -2.92 8.88 -10.53
C GLY A 100 -4.38 8.43 -10.70
N ASP A 101 -5.21 8.62 -9.68
CA ASP A 101 -6.60 8.12 -9.65
C ASP A 101 -7.65 9.19 -9.98
N GLY A 102 -7.21 10.34 -10.47
CA GLY A 102 -8.09 11.47 -10.82
C GLY A 102 -8.43 12.39 -9.65
N ALA A 103 -7.93 12.12 -8.43
CA ALA A 103 -8.11 13.00 -7.28
C ALA A 103 -7.10 14.15 -7.19
N GLY A 104 -6.02 14.11 -7.98
CA GLY A 104 -4.91 15.05 -7.87
C GLY A 104 -4.11 14.82 -6.59
N ASN A 105 -3.64 15.91 -5.96
CA ASN A 105 -2.91 15.83 -4.70
C ASN A 105 -3.90 15.63 -3.53
N ILE A 106 -3.88 14.45 -2.93
CA ILE A 106 -4.66 14.11 -1.73
C ILE A 106 -3.80 14.22 -0.47
N PRO A 107 -4.36 14.65 0.68
CA PRO A 107 -3.64 14.64 1.95
C PRO A 107 -3.46 13.22 2.48
N GLN A 108 -2.45 13.02 3.33
CA GLN A 108 -2.34 11.79 4.13
C GLN A 108 -3.59 11.54 4.97
N GLU A 109 -4.05 10.29 5.03
CA GLU A 109 -5.18 9.88 5.89
C GLU A 109 -4.74 9.65 7.34
N ALA A 110 -3.53 9.11 7.54
CA ALA A 110 -3.01 8.76 8.85
C ALA A 110 -1.48 8.70 8.86
N GLU A 111 -0.91 8.71 10.06
CA GLU A 111 0.51 8.55 10.35
C GLU A 111 0.67 7.64 11.58
N TYR A 112 1.53 6.63 11.47
CA TYR A 112 1.78 5.66 12.54
C TYR A 112 3.28 5.50 12.79
N ARG A 113 3.63 5.28 14.05
CA ARG A 113 5.00 5.16 14.55
C ARG A 113 5.18 3.86 15.33
N ASP A 114 6.40 3.36 15.40
CA ASP A 114 6.75 2.18 16.18
C ASP A 114 6.35 2.36 17.65
N ASP A 115 5.66 1.37 18.22
CA ASP A 115 5.18 1.41 19.59
C ASP A 115 6.05 0.61 20.57
N PHE A 116 7.05 -0.11 20.06
CA PHE A 116 7.98 -0.98 20.81
C PHE A 116 7.30 -1.95 21.79
N GLY A 117 6.03 -2.31 21.56
CA GLY A 117 5.23 -3.13 22.48
C GLY A 117 4.87 -2.42 23.80
N VAL A 118 5.02 -1.09 23.88
CA VAL A 118 4.69 -0.25 25.04
C VAL A 118 3.55 0.70 24.68
N SER A 119 2.36 0.15 24.45
CA SER A 119 1.17 0.92 24.08
C SER A 119 0.50 1.68 25.25
N ILE A 120 1.11 1.66 26.46
CA ILE A 120 0.61 2.39 27.63
C ILE A 120 0.77 3.90 27.40
N PHE A 121 -0.35 4.62 27.29
CA PHE A 121 -0.42 6.08 27.14
C PHE A 121 0.44 6.67 25.99
N GLY A 122 0.66 5.93 24.90
CA GLY A 122 1.48 6.40 23.77
C GLY A 122 2.98 6.49 24.06
N LEU A 123 3.44 6.00 25.21
CA LEU A 123 4.84 6.11 25.64
C LEU A 123 5.80 5.39 24.69
N GLY A 124 5.40 4.28 24.06
CA GLY A 124 6.18 3.60 23.03
C GLY A 124 6.48 4.48 21.81
N THR A 125 5.44 5.11 21.25
CA THR A 125 5.59 6.08 20.15
C THR A 125 6.29 7.37 20.58
N CYS A 126 6.28 7.72 21.87
CA CYS A 126 7.08 8.83 22.40
C CYS A 126 8.56 8.44 22.56
N LEU A 127 8.83 7.16 22.82
CA LEU A 127 10.18 6.59 22.87
C LEU A 127 10.77 6.47 21.46
N GLU A 128 9.95 6.21 20.44
CA GLU A 128 10.34 6.24 19.02
C GLU A 128 10.92 7.58 18.62
N SER A 129 10.26 8.67 19.00
CA SER A 129 10.83 10.02 18.82
C SER A 129 12.15 10.23 19.58
N LEU A 130 12.54 9.35 20.51
CA LEU A 130 13.80 9.44 21.26
C LEU A 130 14.85 8.41 20.79
N VAL A 131 14.46 7.31 20.15
CA VAL A 131 15.27 6.10 19.88
C VAL A 131 15.30 5.70 18.40
N GLY A 132 14.42 6.28 17.57
CA GLY A 132 14.26 5.94 16.16
C GLY A 132 13.51 4.62 15.95
N GLY A 133 12.66 4.53 14.93
CA GLY A 133 11.86 3.35 14.66
C GLY A 133 11.16 3.39 13.31
N ASN A 134 10.31 2.39 13.05
CA ASN A 134 9.50 2.40 11.83
C ASN A 134 8.42 3.48 11.90
N HIS A 135 8.30 4.23 10.82
CA HIS A 135 7.30 5.27 10.59
C HIS A 135 6.54 4.95 9.31
N LEU A 136 5.24 5.23 9.28
CA LEU A 136 4.50 5.20 8.03
C LEU A 136 3.40 6.24 7.90
N ARG A 137 3.21 6.72 6.66
CA ARG A 137 2.07 7.57 6.25
C ARG A 137 1.14 6.80 5.33
N VAL A 138 -0.15 7.11 5.37
CA VAL A 138 -1.20 6.39 4.62
C VAL A 138 -1.86 7.30 3.60
N TYR A 139 -1.99 6.82 2.37
CA TYR A 139 -2.75 7.44 1.28
C TYR A 139 -3.69 6.41 0.66
N ARG A 140 -4.89 6.80 0.26
CA ARG A 140 -5.88 5.89 -0.29
C ARG A 140 -6.19 6.20 -1.74
N GLN A 141 -6.13 5.18 -2.57
CA GLN A 141 -6.53 5.29 -3.97
C GLN A 141 -8.05 5.20 -4.09
N SER A 142 -8.70 6.36 -4.17
CA SER A 142 -10.16 6.51 -4.09
C SER A 142 -10.73 7.52 -5.09
N GLY A 143 -9.88 8.07 -5.96
CA GLY A 143 -10.29 8.97 -7.02
C GLY A 143 -11.21 8.33 -8.05
N ALA A 144 -11.95 9.19 -8.76
CA ALA A 144 -13.04 8.77 -9.65
C ALA A 144 -12.59 7.92 -10.84
N ASP A 145 -11.34 8.05 -11.29
CA ASP A 145 -10.82 7.30 -12.43
C ASP A 145 -10.44 5.86 -12.02
N HIS A 146 -9.90 5.70 -10.81
CA HIS A 146 -9.40 4.42 -10.29
C HIS A 146 -9.75 4.20 -8.80
N PRO A 147 -11.02 3.99 -8.42
CA PRO A 147 -11.44 3.86 -7.02
C PRO A 147 -11.19 2.43 -6.49
N THR A 148 -9.94 2.00 -6.44
CA THR A 148 -9.59 0.63 -6.01
C THR A 148 -9.77 0.41 -4.51
N GLY A 149 -9.57 1.46 -3.70
CA GLY A 149 -9.54 1.39 -2.25
C GLY A 149 -8.23 0.85 -1.67
N ALA A 150 -7.21 0.61 -2.52
CA ALA A 150 -5.87 0.23 -2.08
C ALA A 150 -5.23 1.34 -1.23
N LEU A 151 -4.41 0.96 -0.25
CA LEU A 151 -3.67 1.92 0.58
C LEU A 151 -2.21 1.94 0.11
N PHE A 152 -1.68 3.12 -0.14
CA PHE A 152 -0.27 3.36 -0.46
C PHE A 152 0.40 3.92 0.78
N LEU A 153 1.49 3.29 1.20
CA LEU A 153 2.17 3.60 2.44
C LEU A 153 3.55 4.17 2.13
N ALA A 154 3.86 5.34 2.70
CA ALA A 154 5.24 5.79 2.79
C ALA A 154 5.84 5.17 4.05
N VAL A 155 6.70 4.17 3.93
CA VAL A 155 7.32 3.50 5.07
C VAL A 155 8.79 3.86 5.15
N SER A 156 9.23 4.29 6.33
CA SER A 156 10.62 4.66 6.60
C SER A 156 11.06 4.16 7.98
N LYS A 157 12.36 4.21 8.22
CA LYS A 157 12.99 4.03 9.52
C LYS A 157 13.74 5.30 9.89
N GLU A 158 13.25 5.99 10.90
CA GLU A 158 13.85 7.22 11.44
C GLU A 158 14.99 6.87 12.42
N GLU A 159 16.07 7.64 12.40
CA GLU A 159 17.15 7.59 13.41
C GLU A 159 16.71 8.32 14.69
N ASP A 160 17.46 8.12 15.76
CA ASP A 160 17.12 8.64 17.08
C ASP A 160 17.29 10.17 17.23
N LEU A 161 16.87 10.71 18.37
CA LEU A 161 16.91 12.14 18.65
C LEU A 161 18.35 12.68 18.78
N SER A 162 19.34 11.83 19.04
CA SER A 162 20.75 12.20 19.09
C SER A 162 21.36 12.41 17.70
N GLU A 163 20.75 11.80 16.67
CA GLU A 163 21.04 12.01 15.25
C GLU A 163 20.08 13.00 14.57
N HIS A 164 19.27 13.71 15.35
CA HIS A 164 18.33 14.74 14.88
C HIS A 164 17.17 14.23 14.02
N HIS A 165 16.70 12.99 14.21
CA HIS A 165 15.60 12.41 13.42
C HIS A 165 15.89 12.36 11.91
N THR A 166 17.15 12.18 11.50
CA THR A 166 17.46 11.88 10.11
C THR A 166 16.91 10.51 9.72
N ILE A 167 16.55 10.33 8.46
CA ILE A 167 16.28 8.99 7.95
C ILE A 167 17.63 8.31 7.76
N SER A 168 17.76 7.08 8.28
CA SER A 168 19.00 6.32 8.15
C SER A 168 19.47 6.18 6.71
N GLU A 169 20.76 5.93 6.49
CA GLU A 169 21.37 5.84 5.15
C GLU A 169 20.62 4.91 4.17
N ASP A 170 19.85 3.94 4.68
CA ASP A 170 18.96 3.03 3.94
C ASP A 170 17.51 3.01 4.47
N GLY A 171 17.08 4.07 5.17
CA GLY A 171 15.91 4.03 6.05
C GLY A 171 14.59 3.75 5.35
N TYR A 172 14.44 4.09 4.07
CA TYR A 172 13.25 3.72 3.31
C TYR A 172 13.20 2.23 2.97
N ASN A 173 14.31 1.63 2.50
CA ASN A 173 14.32 0.20 2.19
C ASN A 173 14.31 -0.63 3.48
N ALA A 174 15.08 -0.22 4.49
CA ALA A 174 15.13 -0.88 5.79
C ALA A 174 13.77 -0.86 6.50
N GLY A 175 13.08 0.29 6.53
CA GLY A 175 11.76 0.39 7.16
C GLY A 175 10.71 -0.48 6.48
N ARG A 176 10.68 -0.46 5.15
CA ARG A 176 9.83 -1.34 4.32
C ARG A 176 10.07 -2.82 4.62
N ASP A 177 11.34 -3.24 4.61
CA ASP A 177 11.71 -4.64 4.77
C ASP A 177 11.48 -5.12 6.22
N GLU A 178 11.68 -4.26 7.21
CA GLU A 178 11.33 -4.54 8.60
C GLU A 178 9.82 -4.71 8.80
N LEU A 179 8.99 -3.84 8.20
CA LEU A 179 7.54 -3.97 8.24
C LEU A 179 7.07 -5.28 7.60
N ALA A 180 7.70 -5.66 6.48
CA ALA A 180 7.43 -6.91 5.80
C ALA A 180 7.81 -8.14 6.63
N ASP A 181 8.96 -8.11 7.30
CA ASP A 181 9.38 -9.18 8.21
C ASP A 181 8.37 -9.37 9.35
N ARG A 182 7.92 -8.28 9.99
CA ARG A 182 6.87 -8.31 11.02
C ARG A 182 5.57 -8.91 10.50
N ALA A 183 5.10 -8.46 9.34
CA ALA A 183 3.83 -8.90 8.75
C ALA A 183 3.85 -10.37 8.27
N SER A 184 5.01 -10.88 7.84
CA SER A 184 5.15 -12.25 7.31
C SER A 184 4.91 -13.35 8.35
N LYS A 185 5.02 -13.03 9.64
CA LYS A 185 4.95 -13.99 10.75
C LYS A 185 3.54 -14.42 11.13
N GLY A 186 2.52 -13.73 10.59
CA GLY A 186 1.15 -13.80 11.10
C GLY A 186 1.06 -13.06 12.44
N THR A 187 0.07 -12.20 12.58
CA THR A 187 -0.01 -11.27 13.72
C THR A 187 -1.39 -11.27 14.35
N LYS A 188 -1.50 -10.67 15.54
CA LYS A 188 -2.76 -10.59 16.27
C LYS A 188 -2.84 -9.29 17.05
N HIS A 189 -4.00 -8.66 17.03
CA HIS A 189 -4.32 -7.56 17.94
C HIS A 189 -5.81 -7.58 18.29
N ASP A 190 -6.18 -7.26 19.52
CA ASP A 190 -7.57 -7.24 20.03
C ASP A 190 -8.43 -8.48 19.65
N GLY A 191 -7.81 -9.66 19.60
CA GLY A 191 -8.51 -10.89 19.24
C GLY A 191 -8.66 -11.15 17.73
N VAL A 192 -8.29 -10.21 16.87
CA VAL A 192 -8.27 -10.36 15.41
C VAL A 192 -6.93 -10.95 14.98
N HIS A 193 -6.96 -12.02 14.18
CA HIS A 193 -5.78 -12.66 13.63
C HIS A 193 -5.59 -12.24 12.17
N TYR A 194 -4.36 -11.92 11.81
CA TYR A 194 -4.00 -11.45 10.47
C TYR A 194 -2.95 -12.38 9.85
N GLN A 195 -3.16 -12.71 8.58
CA GLN A 195 -2.16 -13.34 7.72
C GLN A 195 -1.89 -12.44 6.53
N THR A 196 -0.62 -12.10 6.30
CA THR A 196 -0.22 -11.25 5.18
C THR A 196 0.54 -12.06 4.14
N THR A 197 0.07 -12.01 2.89
CA THR A 197 0.83 -12.47 1.72
C THR A 197 1.57 -11.27 1.14
N ILE A 198 2.89 -11.37 1.01
CA ILE A 198 3.75 -10.29 0.53
C ILE A 198 4.26 -10.65 -0.86
N THR A 199 3.93 -9.81 -1.85
CA THR A 199 4.44 -9.91 -3.21
C THR A 199 5.40 -8.76 -3.49
N ARG A 200 6.62 -9.07 -3.92
CA ARG A 200 7.58 -8.06 -4.37
C ARG A 200 7.26 -7.67 -5.81
N ILE A 201 7.28 -6.36 -6.08
CA ILE A 201 7.12 -5.80 -7.41
C ILE A 201 8.39 -5.01 -7.72
N ASP A 202 9.26 -5.61 -8.54
CA ASP A 202 10.50 -4.99 -8.97
C ASP A 202 10.24 -3.97 -10.08
N GLY A 203 10.85 -2.79 -9.98
CA GLY A 203 10.80 -1.76 -11.02
C GLY A 203 9.48 -0.99 -11.11
N LEU A 204 8.58 -1.16 -10.12
CA LEU A 204 7.37 -0.32 -10.04
C LEU A 204 7.73 1.14 -9.75
N MET A 205 8.79 1.37 -8.96
CA MET A 205 9.42 2.68 -8.80
C MET A 205 10.87 2.64 -9.32
N PRO A 206 11.42 3.77 -9.79
CA PRO A 206 12.83 3.85 -10.17
C PRO A 206 13.76 3.53 -8.99
N SER A 207 14.89 2.87 -9.27
CA SER A 207 15.99 2.76 -8.33
C SER A 207 16.83 4.04 -8.32
N GLY A 208 17.56 4.30 -7.23
CA GLY A 208 18.35 5.51 -7.03
C GLY A 208 17.63 6.54 -6.17
N SER A 209 18.14 7.77 -6.15
CA SER A 209 17.70 8.82 -5.22
C SER A 209 16.96 9.98 -5.89
N ASP A 210 16.64 9.86 -7.18
CA ASP A 210 16.01 10.95 -7.95
C ASP A 210 14.61 11.26 -7.40
N GLY A 211 14.41 12.48 -6.93
CA GLY A 211 13.15 12.92 -6.29
C GLY A 211 12.91 12.36 -4.89
N VAL A 212 13.81 11.52 -4.38
CA VAL A 212 13.69 10.93 -3.03
C VAL A 212 14.20 11.94 -2.00
N ASN A 213 13.39 12.20 -0.98
CA ASN A 213 13.75 13.10 0.09
C ASN A 213 15.04 12.62 0.80
N HIS A 214 15.85 13.55 1.30
CA HIS A 214 17.19 13.31 1.84
C HIS A 214 18.23 12.68 0.87
N GLY A 215 17.88 12.45 -0.41
CA GLY A 215 18.80 11.84 -1.37
C GLY A 215 19.11 10.37 -1.10
N ILE A 216 18.26 9.68 -0.33
CA ILE A 216 18.43 8.27 0.02
C ILE A 216 18.08 7.41 -1.20
N ALA A 217 18.95 6.45 -1.53
CA ALA A 217 18.75 5.61 -2.71
C ALA A 217 17.72 4.50 -2.45
N MET A 218 16.77 4.35 -3.37
CA MET A 218 15.81 3.26 -3.41
C MET A 218 16.34 2.10 -4.23
N ASP A 219 16.01 0.88 -3.81
CA ASP A 219 16.35 -0.34 -4.55
C ASP A 219 15.37 -0.68 -5.69
N GLY A 220 14.37 0.19 -5.93
CA GLY A 220 13.36 0.05 -6.97
C GLY A 220 12.25 -0.97 -6.65
N LYS A 221 12.17 -1.48 -5.42
CA LYS A 221 11.18 -2.48 -5.02
C LYS A 221 10.01 -1.84 -4.28
N VAL A 222 8.81 -2.29 -4.62
CA VAL A 222 7.58 -2.02 -3.87
C VAL A 222 7.01 -3.35 -3.38
N LEU A 223 6.52 -3.39 -2.14
CA LEU A 223 5.90 -4.59 -1.60
C LEU A 223 4.37 -4.46 -1.60
N LEU A 224 3.68 -5.40 -2.24
CA LEU A 224 2.23 -5.52 -2.21
C LEU A 224 1.81 -6.51 -1.12
N PHE A 225 1.13 -6.02 -0.11
CA PHE A 225 0.57 -6.80 0.99
C PHE A 225 -0.89 -7.13 0.68
N THR A 226 -1.23 -8.42 0.67
CA THR A 226 -2.61 -8.88 0.68
C THR A 226 -2.91 -9.47 2.05
N VAL A 227 -3.68 -8.74 2.85
CA VAL A 227 -3.92 -9.04 4.27
C VAL A 227 -5.26 -9.77 4.42
N SER A 228 -5.26 -10.91 5.08
CA SER A 228 -6.46 -11.69 5.40
C SER A 228 -6.70 -11.72 6.91
N ILE A 229 -7.93 -11.45 7.32
CA ILE A 229 -8.42 -11.78 8.67
C ILE A 229 -8.78 -13.26 8.67
N VAL A 230 -8.25 -14.02 9.64
CA VAL A 230 -8.37 -15.49 9.73
C VAL A 230 -8.99 -15.97 11.04
#